data_AF-A0A850SVV1-F1
#
_entry.id   AF-A0A850SVV1-F1
#
_cell.length_a   1.000
_cell.length_b   1.000
_cell.length_c   1.000
_cell.angle_alpha   90.00
_cell.angle_beta   90.00
_cell.angle_gamma   90.00
#
_symmetry.space_group_name_H-M   'P 1'
#
loop_
_entity.id
_entity.type
_entity.pdbx_description
1 polymer ?
#
loop_
_entity_poly.entity_id
_entity_poly.type
_entity_poly.pdbx_seq_one_letter_code
_entity_poly.pdbx_strand_id
1 'polypeptide(L)' 'MSPRSRRRRRRKRVMEAHGFQSHEKEWRRYTVDDEPYKDRYFDAPVR' A
#
# COMPACT_ATOMS: atom_id res chain seq x y z
N MET A 1 -3.27 -3.98 -23.57
CA MET A 1 -2.92 -3.95 -22.12
C MET A 1 -1.56 -4.63 -21.89
N SER A 2 -0.50 -3.87 -21.56
CA SER A 2 0.86 -4.41 -21.32
C SER A 2 0.89 -5.39 -20.12
N PRO A 3 1.73 -6.45 -20.14
CA PRO A 3 1.87 -7.39 -19.03
C PRO A 3 2.14 -6.73 -17.67
N ARG A 4 2.89 -5.62 -17.65
CA ARG A 4 3.19 -4.84 -16.44
C ARG A 4 1.92 -4.23 -15.82
N SER A 5 0.98 -3.78 -16.65
CA SER A 5 -0.29 -3.18 -16.21
C SER A 5 -1.21 -4.22 -15.56
N ARG A 6 -1.17 -5.49 -16.01
CA ARG A 6 -1.94 -6.59 -15.39
C ARG A 6 -1.44 -6.93 -13.99
N ARG A 7 -0.11 -7.02 -13.80
CA ARG A 7 0.49 -7.31 -12.49
C ARG A 7 0.17 -6.22 -11.46
N ARG A 8 0.25 -4.94 -11.87
CA ARG A 8 -0.10 -3.80 -11.00
C ARG A 8 -1.55 -3.83 -10.54
N ARG A 9 -2.50 -4.07 -11.45
CA ARG A 9 -3.93 -4.19 -11.10
C ARG A 9 -4.22 -5.36 -10.18
N ARG A 10 -3.60 -6.53 -10.43
CA ARG A 10 -3.76 -7.70 -9.56
C ARG A 10 -3.29 -7.39 -8.14
N ARG A 11 -2.12 -6.77 -8.00
CA ARG A 11 -1.60 -6.37 -6.68
C ARG A 11 -2.50 -5.34 -6.01
N LYS A 12 -2.93 -4.30 -6.72
CA LYS A 12 -3.86 -3.29 -6.20
C LYS A 12 -5.13 -3.94 -5.64
N ARG A 13 -5.78 -4.80 -6.43
CA ARG A 13 -7.01 -5.51 -6.01
C ARG A 13 -6.83 -6.36 -4.75
N VAL A 14 -5.70 -7.08 -4.64
CA VAL A 14 -5.41 -7.90 -3.45
C VAL A 14 -5.19 -7.02 -2.23
N MET A 15 -4.38 -5.97 -2.36
CA MET A 15 -4.10 -5.05 -1.26
C MET A 15 -5.39 -4.35 -0.77
N GLU A 16 -6.22 -3.85 -1.68
CA GLU A 16 -7.51 -3.23 -1.34
C GLU A 16 -8.47 -4.20 -0.63
N ALA A 17 -8.49 -5.47 -1.02
CA ALA A 17 -9.31 -6.49 -0.35
C ALA A 17 -8.88 -6.77 1.11
N HIS A 18 -7.64 -6.40 1.48
CA HIS A 18 -7.11 -6.54 2.84
C HIS A 18 -7.07 -5.19 3.59
N GLY A 19 -7.77 -4.16 3.12
CA GLY A 19 -7.88 -2.87 3.81
C GLY A 19 -6.74 -1.89 3.53
N PHE A 20 -5.88 -2.19 2.56
CA PHE A 20 -4.82 -1.26 2.15
C PHE A 20 -5.30 -0.31 1.05
N GLN A 21 -5.03 0.98 1.24
CA GLN A 21 -5.30 2.03 0.26
C GLN A 21 -4.09 2.24 -0.66
N SER A 22 -4.30 2.26 -1.97
CA SER A 22 -3.20 2.46 -2.94
C SER A 22 -2.91 3.93 -3.20
N HIS A 23 -1.64 4.34 -3.20
CA HIS A 23 -1.26 5.70 -3.57
C HIS A 23 -1.16 5.88 -5.10
N GLU A 24 -1.92 6.83 -5.66
CA GLU A 24 -2.05 6.98 -7.12
C GLU A 24 -0.74 7.39 -7.81
N LYS A 25 0.05 8.25 -7.17
CA LYS A 25 1.35 8.71 -7.71
C LYS A 25 2.45 7.66 -7.57
N GLU A 26 2.28 6.70 -6.66
CA GLU A 26 3.30 5.71 -6.32
C GLU A 26 2.67 4.32 -6.19
N TRP A 27 2.52 3.60 -7.30
CA TRP A 27 1.82 2.31 -7.34
C TRP A 27 2.34 1.23 -6.35
N ARG A 28 3.53 1.41 -5.79
CA ARG A 28 4.10 0.50 -4.76
C ARG A 28 3.70 0.88 -3.34
N ARG A 29 3.31 2.13 -3.08
CA ARG A 29 2.99 2.67 -1.77
C ARG A 29 1.53 2.39 -1.41
N TYR A 30 1.33 1.90 -0.19
CA TYR A 30 0.02 1.63 0.39
C TYR A 30 -0.01 2.13 1.82
N THR A 31 -1.19 2.52 2.27
CA THR A 31 -1.47 2.90 3.65
C THR A 31 -2.59 2.03 4.19
N VAL A 32 -2.65 1.83 5.51
CA VAL A 32 -3.80 1.20 6.17
C VAL A 32 -4.77 2.31 6.55
N ASP A 33 -6.07 2.12 6.28
CA ASP A 33 -7.07 3.17 6.53
C ASP A 33 -7.27 3.40 8.04
N ASP A 34 -7.42 2.32 8.80
CA ASP A 34 -7.53 2.30 10.26
C ASP A 34 -6.16 2.07 10.91
N GLU A 35 -5.17 2.89 10.56
CA GLU A 35 -3.83 2.76 11.11
C GLU A 35 -3.79 3.24 12.58
N PRO A 36 -3.34 2.41 13.54
CA PRO A 36 -3.38 2.73 14.97
C PRO A 36 -2.46 3.89 15.39
N TYR A 37 -1.53 4.30 14.52
CA TYR A 37 -0.46 5.24 14.83
C TYR A 37 -0.24 6.28 13.72
N LYS A 38 -1.33 6.77 13.10
CA LYS A 38 -1.29 7.66 11.93
C LYS A 38 -0.40 8.90 12.08
N ASP A 39 -0.39 9.49 13.27
CA ASP A 39 0.36 10.72 13.57
C ASP A 39 1.68 10.47 14.32
N ARG A 40 2.11 9.20 14.44
CA ARG A 40 3.30 8.81 15.19
C ARG A 40 4.35 8.20 14.28
N TYR A 41 5.49 8.87 14.22
CA TYR A 41 6.71 8.32 13.64
C TYR A 41 7.51 7.57 14.71
N PHE A 42 8.00 6.39 14.36
CA PHE A 42 8.81 5.56 15.26
C PHE A 42 10.30 5.76 14.95
N ASP A 43 11.09 5.97 15.99
CA ASP A 43 12.55 6.17 15.96
C ASP A 43 13.33 4.88 16.30
N ALA A 44 12.64 3.81 16.70
CA ALA A 44 13.29 2.59 17.15
C ALA A 44 14.10 1.88 16.05
N PRO A 45 15.23 1.22 16.41
CA PRO A 45 16.04 0.48 15.45
C PRO A 45 15.27 -0.70 14.86
N VAL A 46 15.28 -0.83 13.53
CA VAL A 46 14.79 -2.01 12.80
C VAL A 46 15.86 -3.10 12.90
N ARG A 47 15.49 -4.26 13.44
CA ARG A 47 16.37 -5.44 13.55
C ARG A 47 16.02 -6.49 12.51
#